data_AF-A0A167AUB0-F1
#
_entry.id   AF-A0A167AUB0-F1
#
_cell.length_a   1.000
_cell.length_b   1.000
_cell.length_c   1.000
_cell.angle_alpha   90.00
_cell.angle_beta   90.00
_cell.angle_gamma   90.00
#
_symmetry.space_group_name_H-M   'P 1'
#
loop_
_entity.id
_entity.type
_entity.pdbx_description
1 polymer ?
#
loop_
_entity_poly.entity_id
_entity_poly.type
_entity_poly.pdbx_seq_one_letter_code
_entity_poly.pdbx_strand_id
1 'polypeptide(L)'
;MKIKTINPTNINRLRIAFENVLLDNGIRYTKVGITEDGDELVFLFEGNDKLHTFKWNKKTCVGHGTEEIAKSVLEPMITRLKGI
;
A
#
# COMPACT_ATOMS: atom_id res chain seq x y z
N MET A 1 -10.76 -11.93 0.36
CA MET A 1 -10.44 -12.52 1.70
C MET A 1 -10.18 -11.38 2.68
N LYS A 2 -10.72 -11.46 3.91
CA LYS A 2 -10.52 -10.43 4.95
C LYS A 2 -9.25 -10.69 5.77
N ILE A 3 -8.54 -9.63 6.13
CA ILE A 3 -7.40 -9.73 7.05
C ILE A 3 -7.92 -9.97 8.47
N LYS A 4 -7.45 -11.03 9.12
CA LYS A 4 -7.76 -11.33 10.53
C LYS A 4 -6.63 -10.94 11.48
N THR A 5 -5.40 -10.93 10.98
CA THR A 5 -4.19 -10.53 11.72
C THR A 5 -3.15 -10.05 10.72
N ILE A 6 -2.24 -9.17 11.13
CA ILE A 6 -1.05 -8.87 10.35
C ILE A 6 -0.06 -10.03 10.51
N ASN A 7 0.34 -10.61 9.40
CA ASN A 7 1.33 -11.68 9.33
C ASN A 7 2.04 -11.61 7.96
N PRO A 8 3.16 -12.31 7.75
CA PRO A 8 3.92 -12.22 6.50
C PRO A 8 3.10 -12.55 5.24
N THR A 9 2.15 -13.49 5.33
CA THR A 9 1.26 -13.83 4.21
C THR A 9 0.33 -12.67 3.85
N ASN A 10 -0.28 -12.02 4.84
CA ASN A 10 -1.17 -10.89 4.62
C ASN A 10 -0.39 -9.64 4.18
N ILE A 11 0.82 -9.44 4.69
CA ILE A 11 1.73 -8.37 4.22
C ILE A 11 2.08 -8.57 2.75
N ASN A 12 2.45 -9.78 2.33
CA ASN A 12 2.75 -10.03 0.91
C ASN A 12 1.53 -9.82 0.01
N ARG A 13 0.32 -10.19 0.48
CA ARG A 13 -0.93 -9.92 -0.26
C ARG A 13 -1.26 -8.44 -0.33
N LEU A 14 -1.04 -7.69 0.75
CA LEU A 14 -1.15 -6.23 0.74
C LEU A 14 -0.17 -5.59 -0.24
N ARG A 15 1.07 -6.09 -0.30
CA ARG A 15 2.09 -5.62 -1.24
C ARG A 15 1.64 -5.83 -2.68
N ILE A 16 1.17 -7.02 -3.03
CA ILE A 16 0.66 -7.32 -4.38
C ILE A 16 -0.55 -6.44 -4.71
N ALA A 17 -1.49 -6.27 -3.77
CA ALA A 17 -2.64 -5.40 -3.98
C ALA A 17 -2.22 -3.94 -4.19
N PHE A 18 -1.24 -3.46 -3.44
CA PHE A 18 -0.69 -2.11 -3.58
C PHE A 18 0.01 -1.92 -4.93
N GLU A 19 0.80 -2.90 -5.39
CA GLU A 19 1.38 -2.91 -6.74
C GLU A 19 0.32 -2.81 -7.83
N ASN A 20 -0.74 -3.63 -7.74
CA ASN A 20 -1.84 -3.59 -8.70
C ASN A 20 -2.51 -2.21 -8.73
N VAL A 21 -2.76 -1.58 -7.58
CA VAL A 21 -3.37 -0.24 -7.54
C VAL A 21 -2.45 0.81 -8.19
N LEU A 22 -1.12 0.72 -8.01
CA LEU A 22 -0.19 1.61 -8.70
C LEU A 22 -0.27 1.43 -10.23
N LEU A 23 -0.22 0.19 -10.71
CA LEU A 23 -0.30 -0.15 -12.14
C LEU A 23 -1.63 0.26 -12.77
N ASP A 24 -2.75 -0.04 -12.11
CA ASP A 24 -4.12 0.30 -12.56
C ASP A 24 -4.31 1.82 -12.70
N ASN A 25 -3.51 2.61 -11.96
CA ASN A 25 -3.55 4.06 -12.00
C ASN A 25 -2.44 4.68 -12.86
N GLY A 26 -1.67 3.87 -13.60
CA GLY A 26 -0.61 4.32 -14.49
C GLY A 26 0.62 4.88 -13.76
N ILE A 27 0.77 4.61 -12.46
CA ILE A 27 1.88 5.10 -11.66
C ILE A 27 3.09 4.20 -11.89
N ARG A 28 4.16 4.78 -12.43
CA ARG A 28 5.43 4.08 -12.64
C ARG A 28 6.22 3.98 -11.34
N TYR A 29 6.79 2.81 -11.08
CA TYR A 29 7.64 2.57 -9.92
C TYR A 29 8.80 1.62 -10.28
N THR A 30 9.90 1.72 -9.54
CA THR A 30 11.05 0.82 -9.65
C THR A 30 11.09 -0.19 -8.51
N LYS A 31 10.59 0.19 -7.32
CA LYS A 31 10.52 -0.66 -6.13
C LYS A 31 9.25 -0.39 -5.35
N VAL A 32 8.75 -1.43 -4.69
CA VAL A 32 7.62 -1.38 -3.76
C VAL A 32 7.95 -2.19 -2.52
N GLY A 33 7.51 -1.73 -1.35
CA GLY A 33 7.69 -2.43 -0.09
C GLY A 33 6.57 -2.13 0.90
N ILE A 34 6.44 -3.02 1.88
CA ILE A 34 5.66 -2.79 3.09
C ILE A 34 6.52 -3.20 4.27
N THR A 35 6.70 -2.31 5.24
CA THR A 35 7.36 -2.61 6.51
C THR A 35 6.43 -2.33 7.67
N GLU A 36 6.73 -2.92 8.81
CA GLU A 36 6.05 -2.66 10.07
C GLU A 36 6.81 -1.58 10.85
N ASP A 37 6.08 -0.61 11.42
CA ASP A 37 6.60 0.44 12.31
C ASP A 37 5.67 0.56 13.52
N GLY A 38 5.95 -0.19 14.59
CA GLY A 38 5.08 -0.27 15.77
C GLY A 38 3.66 -0.73 15.45
N ASP A 39 2.68 0.14 15.68
CA ASP A 39 1.25 -0.09 15.39
C ASP A 39 0.87 0.24 13.92
N GLU A 40 1.84 0.62 13.09
CA GLU A 40 1.64 1.04 11.70
C GLU A 40 2.24 0.06 10.68
N LEU A 41 1.62 -0.03 9.51
CA LEU A 41 2.20 -0.51 8.27
C LEU A 41 2.66 0.70 7.45
N VAL A 42 3.90 0.65 6.99
CA VAL A 42 4.46 1.66 6.10
C VAL A 42 4.51 1.06 4.71
N PHE A 43 3.62 1.51 3.84
CA PHE A 43 3.65 1.22 2.41
C PHE A 43 4.62 2.20 1.75
N LEU A 44 5.46 1.70 0.86
CA LEU A 44 6.42 2.53 0.16
C LEU A 44 6.57 2.11 -1.29
N PHE A 45 6.84 3.09 -2.15
CA PHE A 45 7.30 2.84 -3.50
C PHE A 45 8.27 3.92 -3.95
N GLU A 46 9.16 3.55 -4.87
CA GLU A 46 10.12 4.46 -5.50
C GLU A 46 9.62 4.78 -6.92
N GLY A 47 9.28 6.05 -7.17
CA GLY A 47 8.78 6.54 -8.47
C GLY A 47 9.46 7.86 -8.83
N ASN A 48 9.91 8.00 -10.08
CA ASN A 48 10.60 9.20 -10.58
C ASN A 48 11.72 9.68 -9.64
N ASP A 49 12.58 8.74 -9.21
CA ASP A 49 13.72 8.96 -8.31
C ASP A 49 13.35 9.53 -6.92
N LYS A 50 12.08 9.40 -6.51
CA LYS A 50 11.59 9.78 -5.19
C LYS A 50 10.97 8.60 -4.46
N LEU A 51 11.29 8.49 -3.17
CA LEU A 51 10.65 7.55 -2.27
C LEU A 51 9.35 8.15 -1.75
N HIS A 52 8.25 7.45 -1.99
CA HIS A 52 6.93 7.76 -1.44
C HIS A 52 6.61 6.79 -0.31
N THR A 53 6.13 7.30 0.82
CA THR A 53 5.77 6.50 1.99
C THR A 53 4.38 6.85 2.51
N PHE A 54 3.65 5.84 2.96
CA PHE A 54 2.29 5.96 3.48
C PHE A 54 2.18 5.13 4.75
N LYS A 55 1.88 5.78 5.86
CA LYS A 55 1.63 5.13 7.15
C LYS A 55 0.16 4.75 7.25
N TRP A 56 -0.09 3.53 7.69
CA TRP A 56 -1.43 2.99 7.82
C TRP A 56 -1.57 2.21 9.13
N ASN A 57 -2.62 2.44 9.89
CA ASN A 57 -2.80 1.78 11.18
C ASN A 57 -3.11 0.27 11.00
N LYS A 58 -2.37 -0.62 11.68
CA LYS A 58 -2.60 -2.07 11.59
C LYS A 58 -4.00 -2.48 12.05
N LYS A 59 -4.56 -1.78 13.04
CA LYS A 59 -5.87 -2.10 13.62
C LYS A 59 -7.01 -1.86 12.62
N THR A 60 -6.86 -0.90 11.71
CA THR A 60 -7.86 -0.61 10.66
C THR A 60 -7.81 -1.61 9.51
N CYS A 61 -6.78 -2.47 9.44
CA CYS A 61 -6.72 -3.52 8.44
C CYS A 61 -7.64 -4.72 8.76
N VAL A 62 -7.94 -4.95 10.05
CA VAL A 62 -8.70 -6.11 10.49
C VAL A 62 -10.15 -6.01 10.01
N GLY A 63 -10.64 -7.07 9.35
CA GLY A 63 -12.00 -7.13 8.81
C GLY A 63 -12.17 -6.59 7.40
N HIS A 64 -11.13 -5.95 6.83
CA HIS A 64 -11.12 -5.41 5.47
C HIS A 64 -10.38 -6.31 4.48
N GLY A 65 -10.68 -6.14 3.19
CA GLY A 65 -9.97 -6.81 2.09
C GLY A 65 -8.62 -6.15 1.80
N THR A 66 -7.65 -6.92 1.29
CA THR A 66 -6.32 -6.39 0.94
C THR A 66 -6.37 -5.34 -0.16
N GLU A 67 -7.25 -5.52 -1.16
CA GLU A 67 -7.47 -4.55 -2.24
C GLU A 67 -8.12 -3.26 -1.74
N GLU A 68 -9.07 -3.37 -0.81
CA GLU A 68 -9.75 -2.22 -0.20
C GLU A 68 -8.77 -1.36 0.60
N ILE A 69 -7.90 -2.00 1.39
CA ILE A 69 -6.84 -1.32 2.13
C ILE A 69 -5.85 -0.66 1.17
N ALA A 70 -5.36 -1.37 0.16
CA ALA A 70 -4.41 -0.84 -0.81
C ALA A 70 -4.95 0.40 -1.56
N LYS A 71 -6.23 0.37 -1.95
CA LYS A 71 -6.90 1.54 -2.54
C LYS A 71 -6.98 2.71 -1.56
N SER A 72 -7.43 2.44 -0.33
CA SER A 72 -7.57 3.47 0.72
C SER A 72 -6.24 4.15 1.08
N VAL A 73 -5.13 3.41 1.02
CA VAL A 73 -3.78 3.95 1.24
C VAL A 73 -3.40 4.96 0.16
N LEU A 74 -3.74 4.70 -1.12
CA LEU A 74 -3.35 5.53 -2.25
C LEU A 74 -4.35 6.64 -2.59
N GLU A 75 -5.64 6.45 -2.30
CA GLU A 75 -6.73 7.39 -2.61
C GLU A 75 -6.42 8.85 -2.28
N PRO A 76 -5.88 9.20 -1.08
CA PRO A 76 -5.60 10.59 -0.72
C PRO A 76 -4.56 11.27 -1.62
N MET A 77 -3.71 10.50 -2.32
CA MET A 77 -2.59 11.02 -3.09
C MET A 77 -2.63 10.65 -4.56
N ILE A 78 -3.56 9.81 -5.00
CA ILE A 78 -3.58 9.26 -6.35
C ILE A 78 -3.65 10.34 -7.43
N THR A 79 -4.42 11.41 -7.19
CA THR A 79 -4.50 12.57 -8.10
C THR A 79 -3.19 13.33 -8.21
N ARG A 80 -2.39 13.39 -7.13
CA ARG A 80 -1.07 14.00 -7.13
C ARG A 80 -0.02 13.11 -7.81
N LEU A 81 -0.20 11.79 -7.73
CA LEU A 81 0.73 10.80 -8.29
C LEU A 81 0.51 10.56 -9.80
N LYS A 82 -0.72 10.73 -10.30
CA LYS A 82 -1.05 10.61 -11.73
C LYS A 82 -0.45 11.71 -12.62
N GLY A 83 0.09 12.77 -12.02
CA GLY A 83 0.72 13.90 -12.71
C GLY A 83 2.25 13.86 -12.72
N ILE A 84 2.87 12.76 -12.28
CA ILE A 84 4.33 12.59 -12.22
C ILE A 84 4.79 11.61 -13.29
#